data_AF-A0A0L7QYP8-F1
#
_entry.id   AF-A0A0L7QYP8-F1
#
_cell.length_a   1.000
_cell.length_b   1.000
_cell.length_c   1.000
_cell.angle_alpha   90.00
_cell.angle_beta   90.00
_cell.angle_gamma   90.00
#
_symmetry.space_group_name_H-M   'P 1'
#
loop_
_entity.id
_entity.type
_entity.pdbx_description
1 polymer ?
#
loop_
_entity_poly.entity_id
_entity_poly.type
_entity_poly.pdbx_seq_one_letter_code
_entity_poly.pdbx_strand_id
1 'polypeptide(L)'
;SISCPARSPNLNSLEYYLRVHLKSVVYKMSVDNVEALRQRVDQSCRQIRVTPGLFERVRQSMMRRIHVCIEAGGGHSEQFL
;
A
#
# COMPACT_ATOMS: atom_id res chain seq x y z
N SER A 1 -10.63 4.05 -20.18
CA SER A 1 -10.83 4.81 -18.94
C SER A 1 -11.83 4.10 -18.07
N ILE A 2 -11.40 3.51 -16.95
CA ILE A 2 -12.30 2.85 -16.00
C ILE A 2 -12.73 3.89 -14.97
N SER A 3 -13.99 4.31 -15.03
CA SER A 3 -14.64 5.16 -14.03
C SER A 3 -15.07 4.28 -12.86
N CYS A 4 -14.50 4.49 -11.67
CA CYS A 4 -14.79 3.69 -10.49
C CYS A 4 -15.86 4.37 -9.63
N PRO A 5 -16.87 3.64 -9.11
CA PRO A 5 -17.95 4.22 -8.33
C PRO A 5 -17.50 4.65 -6.93
N ALA A 6 -18.17 5.68 -6.39
CA ALA A 6 -17.83 6.42 -5.16
C ALA A 6 -17.73 5.62 -3.84
N ARG A 7 -17.92 4.29 -3.88
CA ARG A 7 -17.85 3.39 -2.70
C ARG A 7 -17.04 2.11 -2.93
N SER A 8 -16.22 2.04 -3.98
CA SER A 8 -15.25 0.96 -4.12
C SER A 8 -13.95 1.35 -3.43
N PRO A 9 -13.50 0.66 -2.36
CA PRO A 9 -12.26 0.98 -1.69
C PRO A 9 -11.07 0.41 -2.46
N ASN A 10 -10.95 0.65 -3.77
CA ASN A 10 -9.77 0.26 -4.52
C ASN A 10 -9.65 1.05 -5.82
N LEU A 11 -8.76 2.05 -5.83
CA LEU A 11 -8.02 2.40 -7.06
C LEU A 11 -6.63 2.98 -6.83
N ASN A 12 -6.08 2.84 -5.63
CA ASN A 12 -4.64 2.87 -5.50
C ASN A 12 -4.20 1.94 -4.38
N SER A 13 -4.32 0.63 -4.62
CA SER A 13 -3.81 -0.39 -3.70
C SER A 13 -2.30 -0.19 -3.44
N LEU A 14 -1.58 0.39 -4.40
CA LEU A 14 -0.21 0.83 -4.23
C LEU A 14 -0.09 2.03 -3.27
N GLU A 15 -0.88 3.10 -3.41
CA GLU A 15 -0.88 4.20 -2.42
C GLU A 15 -1.33 3.75 -1.04
N TYR A 16 -2.33 2.86 -0.95
CA TYR A 16 -2.74 2.29 0.34
C TYR A 16 -1.60 1.48 0.96
N TYR A 17 -0.97 0.59 0.17
CA TYR A 17 0.18 -0.20 0.62
C TYR A 17 1.34 0.69 1.04
N LEU A 18 1.71 1.67 0.22
CA LEU A 18 2.78 2.63 0.50
C LEU A 18 2.45 3.43 1.77
N ARG A 19 1.21 3.90 1.94
CA ARG A 19 0.77 4.62 3.13
C ARG A 19 0.86 3.75 4.39
N VAL A 20 0.38 2.51 4.35
CA VAL A 20 0.44 1.59 5.50
C VAL A 20 1.89 1.21 5.82
N HIS A 21 2.68 0.91 4.80
CA HIS A 21 4.10 0.55 4.94
C HIS A 21 4.92 1.73 5.49
N LEU A 22 4.76 2.93 4.92
CA LEU A 22 5.43 4.14 5.41
C LEU A 22 5.02 4.45 6.85
N LYS A 23 3.73 4.32 7.22
CA LYS A 23 3.31 4.48 8.62
C LYS A 23 4.01 3.46 9.52
N SER A 24 4.05 2.18 9.13
CA SER A 24 4.73 1.14 9.91
C SER A 24 6.22 1.46 10.13
N VAL A 25 6.93 1.90 9.09
CA VAL A 25 8.36 2.22 9.18
C VAL A 25 8.62 3.52 9.96
N VAL A 26 7.83 4.56 9.70
CA VAL A 26 7.99 5.88 10.33
C VAL A 26 7.70 5.83 11.82
N TYR A 27 6.60 5.17 12.22
CA TYR A 27 6.14 5.09 13.61
C TYR A 27 6.75 3.93 14.41
N LYS A 28 7.64 3.11 13.81
CA LYS A 28 8.33 2.02 14.52
C LYS A 28 9.16 2.49 15.71
N MET A 29 9.68 3.72 15.65
CA MET A 29 10.44 4.36 16.71
C MET A 29 9.93 5.78 16.88
N SER A 30 9.91 6.29 18.12
CA SER A 30 9.63 7.70 18.39
C SER A 30 10.56 8.58 17.55
N VAL A 31 10.02 9.69 17.05
CA VAL A 31 10.76 10.67 16.28
C VAL A 31 10.71 11.97 17.06
N ASP A 32 11.88 12.45 17.49
CA ASP A 32 11.97 13.59 18.40
C ASP A 32 11.82 14.94 17.69
N ASN A 33 11.97 15.00 16.36
CA ASN A 33 11.83 16.24 15.59
C ASN A 33 11.39 16.01 14.12
N VAL A 34 10.91 17.08 13.48
CA VAL A 34 10.36 17.06 12.11
C VAL A 34 11.42 16.75 11.04
N GLU A 35 12.68 17.13 11.25
CA GLU A 35 13.79 16.84 10.34
C GLU A 35 14.09 15.33 10.31
N ALA A 36 14.19 14.70 11.47
CA ALA A 36 14.34 13.25 11.59
C ALA A 36 13.17 12.49 10.96
N LEU A 37 11.95 13.05 11.05
CA LEU A 37 10.77 12.49 10.38
C LEU A 37 10.92 12.54 8.86
N ARG A 38 11.32 13.70 8.31
CA ARG A 38 11.55 13.89 6.87
C ARG A 38 12.63 12.95 6.35
N GLN A 39 13.78 12.89 7.03
CA GLN A 39 14.88 12.00 6.67
C GLN A 39 14.44 10.53 6.68
N ARG A 40 13.63 10.12 7.65
CA ARG A 40 13.11 8.75 7.74
C ARG A 40 12.14 8.42 6.61
N VAL A 41 11.25 9.34 6.25
CA VAL A 41 10.35 9.18 5.09
C VAL A 41 11.18 9.04 3.81
N ASP A 42 12.14 9.93 3.57
CA ASP A 42 13.00 9.87 2.39
C ASP A 42 13.81 8.58 2.32
N GLN A 43 14.35 8.13 3.45
CA GLN A 43 15.11 6.89 3.51
C GLN A 43 14.22 5.67 3.23
N SER A 44 12.99 5.67 3.75
CA SER A 44 12.01 4.62 3.49
C SER A 44 11.63 4.57 2.01
N CYS A 45 11.37 5.73 1.40
CA CYS A 45 11.10 5.83 -0.03
C CYS A 45 12.28 5.33 -0.89
N ARG A 46 13.53 5.67 -0.50
CA ARG A 46 14.73 5.13 -1.17
C ARG A 46 14.82 3.62 -1.02
N GLN A 47 14.58 3.06 0.16
CA GLN A 47 14.59 1.61 0.39
C GLN A 47 13.54 0.88 -0.45
N ILE A 48 12.32 1.39 -0.51
CA ILE A 48 11.26 0.84 -1.37
C ILE A 48 11.71 0.83 -2.83
N ARG A 49 12.36 1.91 -3.30
CA ARG A 49 12.81 2.04 -4.69
C ARG A 49 13.95 1.09 -5.05
N VAL A 50 14.88 0.81 -4.13
CA VAL A 50 16.02 -0.08 -4.38
C VAL A 50 15.73 -1.55 -4.07
N THR A 51 14.58 -1.87 -3.45
CA THR A 51 14.21 -3.26 -3.14
C THR A 51 13.67 -3.93 -4.41
N PRO A 52 14.42 -4.86 -5.03
CA PRO A 52 13.96 -5.53 -6.23
C PRO A 52 12.73 -6.37 -5.93
N GLY A 53 11.73 -6.29 -6.81
CA GLY A 53 10.50 -7.09 -6.72
C GLY A 53 9.49 -6.67 -5.65
N LEU A 54 9.73 -5.59 -4.88
CA LEU A 54 8.75 -5.09 -3.92
C LEU A 54 7.47 -4.62 -4.62
N PHE A 55 7.60 -3.80 -5.66
CA PHE A 55 6.47 -3.36 -6.48
C PHE A 55 5.76 -4.52 -7.16
N GLU A 56 6.52 -5.54 -7.59
CA GLU A 56 5.95 -6.73 -8.21
C GLU A 56 5.11 -7.54 -7.21
N ARG A 57 5.58 -7.70 -5.97
CA ARG A 57 4.81 -8.34 -4.89
C ARG A 57 3.53 -7.56 -4.54
N VAL A 58 3.60 -6.23 -4.51
CA VAL A 58 2.43 -5.36 -4.28
C VAL A 58 1.42 -5.50 -5.42
N ARG A 59 1.91 -5.50 -6.66
CA ARG A 59 1.08 -5.71 -7.85
C ARG A 59 0.42 -7.08 -7.85
N GLN A 60 1.15 -8.14 -7.50
CA GLN A 60 0.60 -9.49 -7.39
C GLN A 60 -0.47 -9.60 -6.29
N SER A 61 -0.23 -9.00 -5.13
CA SER A 61 -1.22 -8.93 -4.05
C SER A 61 -2.49 -8.19 -4.48
N MET A 62 -2.34 -7.07 -5.19
CA MET A 62 -3.47 -6.33 -5.77
C MET A 62 -4.25 -7.18 -6.78
N MET A 63 -3.56 -7.84 -7.70
CA MET A 63 -4.20 -8.72 -8.70
C MET A 63 -4.95 -9.87 -8.03
N ARG A 64 -4.40 -10.46 -6.97
CA ARG A 64 -5.07 -11.50 -6.18
C ARG A 64 -6.37 -10.98 -5.56
N ARG A 65 -6.37 -9.78 -4.98
CA ARG A 65 -7.57 -9.16 -4.39
C ARG A 65 -8.64 -8.85 -5.44
N ILE A 66 -8.23 -8.38 -6.62
CA ILE A 66 -9.15 -8.16 -7.75
C ILE A 66 -9.78 -9.49 -8.17
N HIS A 67 -8.98 -10.55 -8.31
CA HIS A 67 -9.47 -11.88 -8.67
C HIS A 67 -10.49 -12.40 -7.64
N VAL A 68 -10.15 -12.34 -6.35
CA VAL A 68 -11.05 -12.75 -5.25
C VAL A 68 -12.34 -11.92 -5.25
N CYS A 69 -12.28 -10.60 -5.48
CA CYS A 69 -13.46 -9.75 -5.57
C CYS A 69 -14.36 -10.14 -6.77
N ILE A 70 -13.76 -10.55 -7.90
CA ILE A 70 -14.49 -11.02 -9.07
C ILE A 70 -15.17 -12.36 -8.78
N GLU A 71 -14.46 -13.32 -8.14
CA GLU A 71 -15.02 -14.62 -7.75
C GLU A 71 -16.13 -14.48 -6.69
N ALA A 72 -16.02 -13.51 -5.78
CA ALA A 72 -17.04 -13.21 -4.78
C ALA A 72 -18.26 -12.44 -5.35
N GLY A 73 -18.36 -12.29 -6.68
CA GLY A 73 -19.48 -11.59 -7.31
C GLY A 73 -19.57 -10.09 -6.95
N GLY A 74 -18.45 -9.46 -6.55
CA GLY A 74 -18.42 -8.06 -6.14
C GLY A 74 -18.77 -7.79 -4.67
N GLY A 75 -18.91 -8.83 -3.84
CA GLY A 75 -19.08 -8.69 -2.38
C GLY A 75 -17.82 -8.20 -1.66
N HIS A 76 -17.96 -7.58 -0.49
CA HIS A 76 -16.84 -7.21 0.38
C HIS A 76 -16.11 -8.48 0.84
N SER A 77 -14.92 -8.74 0.31
CA SER A 77 -14.07 -9.83 0.78
C SER A 77 -13.29 -9.37 2.02
N GLU A 78 -13.75 -9.77 3.20
CA GLU A 78 -13.02 -9.65 4.46
C GLU A 78 -11.94 -10.73 4.55
N GLN A 79 -10.87 -10.67 3.75
CA GLN A 79 -9.71 -11.52 4.05
C GLN A 79 -8.35 -10.98 3.59
N PHE A 80 -7.44 -11.05 4.57
CA PHE A 80 -5.99 -10.89 4.54
C PHE A 80 -5.42 -9.47 4.74
N LEU A 81 -5.34 -9.11 6.03
CA LEU A 81 -4.15 -8.46 6.62
C LEU A 81 -2.98 -9.44 6.63
#